data_AF-A0A353T556-F1
#
_entry.id   AF-A0A353T556-F1
#
_cell.length_a   1.000
_cell.length_b   1.000
_cell.length_c   1.000
_cell.angle_alpha   90.00
_cell.angle_beta   90.00
_cell.angle_gamma   90.00
#
_symmetry.space_group_name_H-M   'P 1'
#
loop_
_entity.id
_entity.type
_entity.pdbx_description
1 polymer ?
#
loop_
_entity_poly.entity_id
_entity_poly.type
_entity_poly.pdbx_seq_one_letter_code
_entity_poly.pdbx_strand_id
1 'polypeptide(L)'
;MSIPLQEIQKYLLKNHIKPSFPRLKVFEYLAANASHPTVDDIYRALVAEMPTLSKTTIYNTLDLFLRANVIRAVTIDGNELR
;
A
#
# COMPACT_ATOMS: atom_id res chain seq x y z
N MET A 1 -14.07 3.50 -8.53
CA MET A 1 -13.91 2.46 -9.56
C MET A 1 -13.00 1.40 -8.96
N SER A 2 -13.53 0.21 -8.64
CA SER A 2 -12.73 -0.82 -7.97
C SER A 2 -11.82 -1.51 -9.00
N ILE A 3 -10.51 -1.44 -8.78
CA ILE A 3 -9.53 -2.11 -9.65
C ILE A 3 -9.56 -3.60 -9.34
N PRO A 4 -9.71 -4.49 -10.33
CA PRO A 4 -9.69 -5.93 -10.09
C PRO A 4 -8.30 -6.40 -9.61
N LEU A 5 -8.27 -7.29 -8.62
CA LEU A 5 -7.06 -7.89 -8.03
C LEU A 5 -6.08 -8.44 -9.09
N GLN A 6 -6.60 -8.98 -10.18
CA GLN A 6 -5.80 -9.49 -11.31
C GLN A 6 -4.93 -8.40 -11.97
N GLU A 7 -5.47 -7.19 -12.11
CA GLU A 7 -4.74 -6.07 -12.72
C GLU A 7 -3.68 -5.53 -11.77
N ILE A 8 -4.00 -5.45 -10.47
CA ILE A 8 -3.01 -5.10 -9.43
C ILE A 8 -1.86 -6.11 -9.42
N GLN A 9 -2.18 -7.40 -9.50
CA GLN A 9 -1.18 -8.47 -9.53
C GLN A 9 -0.25 -8.33 -10.74
N LYS A 10 -0.79 -8.12 -11.94
CA LYS A 10 0.02 -7.88 -13.14
C LYS A 10 0.87 -6.63 -13.01
N TYR A 11 0.31 -5.56 -12.46
CA TYR A 11 1.03 -4.29 -12.26
C TYR A 11 2.22 -4.47 -11.33
N LEU A 12 2.03 -5.15 -10.19
CA LEU A 12 3.12 -5.47 -9.27
C LEU A 12 4.17 -6.36 -9.94
N LEU A 13 3.75 -7.38 -10.71
CA LEU A 13 4.66 -8.27 -11.44
C LEU A 13 5.53 -7.49 -12.43
N LYS A 14 4.93 -6.56 -13.19
CA LYS A 14 5.62 -5.70 -14.16
C LYS A 14 6.66 -4.81 -13.50
N ASN A 15 6.42 -4.42 -12.25
CA ASN A 15 7.35 -3.64 -11.43
C ASN A 15 8.30 -4.53 -10.59
N HIS A 16 8.45 -5.81 -10.93
CA HIS A 16 9.30 -6.79 -10.20
C HIS A 16 8.94 -6.99 -8.72
N ILE A 17 7.72 -6.63 -8.32
CA ILE A 17 7.24 -6.87 -6.96
C ILE A 17 6.47 -8.18 -6.93
N LYS A 18 6.88 -9.09 -6.03
CA LYS A 18 6.11 -10.31 -5.76
C LYS A 18 4.71 -9.94 -5.23
N PRO A 19 3.63 -10.36 -5.90
CA PRO A 19 2.27 -10.09 -5.47
C PRO A 19 1.93 -11.05 -4.33
N SER A 20 1.95 -10.52 -3.11
CA SER A 20 1.50 -11.23 -1.92
C SER A 20 0.17 -10.64 -1.47
N PHE A 21 -0.68 -11.44 -0.83
CA PHE A 21 -1.97 -10.99 -0.29
C PHE A 21 -1.91 -9.64 0.46
N PRO A 22 -0.98 -9.40 1.41
CA PRO A 22 -0.87 -8.10 2.07
C PRO A 22 -0.51 -6.95 1.11
N ARG A 23 0.33 -7.21 0.10
CA ARG A 23 0.76 -6.18 -0.87
C ARG A 23 -0.36 -5.79 -1.82
N LEU A 24 -1.12 -6.79 -2.29
CA LEU A 24 -2.29 -6.57 -3.12
C LEU A 24 -3.31 -5.70 -2.38
N LYS A 25 -3.56 -6.00 -1.11
CA LYS A 25 -4.50 -5.27 -0.27
C LYS A 25 -4.04 -3.84 0.07
N VAL A 26 -2.77 -3.65 0.40
CA VAL A 26 -2.21 -2.30 0.59
C VAL A 26 -2.34 -1.48 -0.69
N PHE A 27 -2.02 -2.05 -1.85
CA PHE A 27 -2.14 -1.34 -3.12
C PHE A 27 -3.59 -1.06 -3.50
N GLU A 28 -4.50 -2.02 -3.30
CA GLU A 28 -5.95 -1.85 -3.49
C GLU A 28 -6.47 -0.69 -2.64
N TYR A 29 -6.09 -0.63 -1.36
CA TYR A 29 -6.47 0.44 -0.46
C TYR A 29 -5.95 1.81 -0.92
N LEU A 30 -4.68 1.88 -1.34
CA LEU A 30 -4.06 3.10 -1.87
C LEU A 30 -4.69 3.55 -3.19
N ALA A 31 -5.09 2.61 -4.05
CA ALA A 31 -5.73 2.93 -5.32
C ALA A 31 -7.20 3.36 -5.14
N ALA A 32 -7.88 2.82 -4.12
CA ALA A 32 -9.24 3.20 -3.77
C ALA A 32 -9.31 4.56 -3.05
N ASN A 33 -8.28 4.91 -2.27
CA ASN A 33 -8.18 6.17 -1.56
C ASN A 33 -7.27 7.15 -2.31
N ALA A 34 -7.85 8.11 -3.00
CA ALA A 34 -7.10 9.21 -3.62
C ALA A 34 -6.49 10.19 -2.60
N SER A 35 -6.85 10.04 -1.31
CA SER A 35 -6.28 10.80 -0.20
C SER A 35 -5.04 10.09 0.29
N HIS A 36 -3.90 10.79 0.40
CA HIS A 36 -2.66 10.25 0.99
C HIS A 36 -2.96 9.75 2.42
N PRO A 37 -3.01 8.42 2.65
CA PRO A 37 -3.37 7.88 3.93
C PRO A 37 -2.11 7.56 4.75
N THR A 38 -2.22 7.69 6.07
CA THR A 38 -1.13 7.31 6.95
C THR A 38 -0.96 5.80 7.03
N VAL A 39 0.21 5.35 7.49
CA VAL A 39 0.45 3.93 7.78
C VAL A 39 -0.55 3.39 8.81
N ASP A 40 -0.99 4.22 9.76
CA ASP A 40 -1.98 3.79 10.76
C ASP A 40 -3.38 3.64 10.14
N ASP A 41 -3.78 4.52 9.23
CA ASP A 41 -5.05 4.40 8.48
C ASP A 41 -5.08 3.10 7.66
N ILE A 42 -4.01 2.82 6.91
CA ILE A 42 -3.86 1.58 6.14
C ILE A 42 -3.91 0.37 7.09
N TYR A 43 -3.21 0.43 8.21
CA TYR A 43 -3.20 -0.64 9.21
C TYR A 43 -4.59 -0.91 9.78
N ARG A 44 -5.31 0.13 10.21
CA ARG A 44 -6.65 -0.01 10.80
C ARG A 44 -7.67 -0.52 9.78
N ALA A 45 -7.54 -0.13 8.51
CA ALA A 45 -8.39 -0.64 7.44
C ALA A 45 -8.11 -2.13 7.14
N LEU A 46 -6.83 -2.51 7.10
CA LEU A 46 -6.43 -3.87 6.69
C LEU A 46 -6.45 -4.88 7.84
N VAL A 47 -6.23 -4.48 9.09
CA VAL A 47 -6.23 -5.39 10.25
C VAL A 47 -7.61 -6.03 10.47
N ALA A 48 -8.69 -5.34 10.06
CA ALA A 48 -10.04 -5.87 10.09
C ALA A 48 -10.22 -7.09 9.18
N GLU A 49 -9.49 -7.16 8.07
CA GLU A 49 -9.52 -8.29 7.13
C GLU A 49 -8.35 -9.27 7.36
N MET A 50 -7.21 -8.76 7.84
CA MET A 50 -5.96 -9.48 8.04
C MET A 50 -5.39 -9.23 9.45
N PRO A 51 -5.86 -9.93 10.49
CA PRO A 51 -5.39 -9.74 11.86
C PRO A 51 -3.92 -10.13 12.07
N THR A 52 -3.32 -10.89 11.16
CA THR A 52 -1.89 -11.26 11.18
C THR A 52 -0.98 -10.17 10.59
N LEU A 53 -1.55 -9.13 10.00
CA LEU A 53 -0.78 -8.02 9.42
C LEU A 53 -0.18 -7.18 10.54
N SER A 54 1.10 -6.86 10.43
CA SER A 54 1.79 -5.94 11.35
C SER A 54 2.07 -4.60 10.67
N LYS A 55 2.15 -3.52 11.46
CA LYS A 55 2.56 -2.19 10.96
C LYS A 55 3.89 -2.25 10.21
N THR A 56 4.85 -3.03 10.73
CA THR A 56 6.15 -3.26 10.08
C THR A 56 6.01 -3.84 8.67
N THR A 57 5.06 -4.74 8.44
CA THR A 57 4.78 -5.30 7.11
C THR A 57 4.27 -4.25 6.14
N ILE A 58 3.48 -3.29 6.63
CA ILE A 58 3.00 -2.17 5.82
C ILE A 58 4.15 -1.22 5.50
N TYR A 59 4.96 -0.82 6.49
CA TYR A 59 6.17 -0.01 6.25
C TYR A 59 7.08 -0.65 5.20
N ASN A 60 7.39 -1.94 5.34
CA ASN A 60 8.22 -2.67 4.37
C ASN A 60 7.58 -2.72 2.98
N THR A 61 6.25 -2.82 2.91
CA THR A 61 5.52 -2.82 1.63
C THR A 61 5.56 -1.45 0.97
N LEU A 62 5.34 -0.38 1.74
CA LEU A 62 5.39 0.99 1.24
C LEU A 62 6.81 1.37 0.79
N ASP A 63 7.83 1.01 1.56
CA ASP A 63 9.24 1.20 1.17
C ASP A 63 9.55 0.45 -0.13
N LEU A 64 9.09 -0.80 -0.27
CA LEU A 64 9.26 -1.55 -1.51
C LEU A 64 8.56 -0.88 -2.69
N PHE A 65 7.33 -0.39 -2.50
CA PHE A 65 6.59 0.31 -3.54
C PHE A 65 7.26 1.63 -3.93
N LEU A 66 7.82 2.36 -2.96
CA LEU A 66 8.55 3.60 -3.19
C LEU A 66 9.82 3.34 -4.02
N ARG A 67 10.60 2.30 -3.66
CA ARG A 67 11.78 1.88 -4.42
C ARG A 67 11.44 1.42 -5.83
N ALA A 68 10.31 0.74 -6.00
CA ALA A 68 9.81 0.32 -7.29
C ALA A 68 9.15 1.46 -8.10
N ASN A 69 9.14 2.70 -7.59
CA ASN A 69 8.46 3.84 -8.20
C ASN A 69 6.95 3.62 -8.45
N VAL A 70 6.35 2.70 -7.68
CA VAL A 70 4.93 2.34 -7.77
C VAL A 70 4.06 3.34 -7.00
N ILE A 71 4.58 3.87 -5.90
CA ILE A 71 3.93 4.94 -5.14
C ILE A 71 4.88 6.13 -5.02
N ARG A 72 4.31 7.32 -4.84
CA ARG A 72 5.05 8.53 -4.49
C ARG A 72 4.71 8.90 -3.06
N ALA A 73 5.70 8.82 -2.17
CA ALA A 73 5.56 9.36 -0.83
C ALA A 73 5.57 10.90 -0.92
N VAL A 74 4.57 11.53 -0.33
CA VAL A 74 4.54 12.99 -0.17
C VAL A 74 4.99 13.28 1.25
N THR A 75 6.27 13.59 1.43
CA THR A 75 6.75 14.18 2.69
C THR A 75 6.40 15.65 2.66
N ILE A 76 5.29 16.02 3.31
CA ILE A 76 5.02 17.43 3.60
C ILE A 76 6.09 17.88 4.59
N ASP A 77 7.01 18.70 4.12
CA ASP A 77 7.98 19.45 4.93
C ASP A 77 7.18 20.39 5.85
N GLY A 78 6.82 19.87 7.03
CA GLY A 78 5.84 20.52 7.90
C GLY A 78 5.12 19.57 8.84
N ASN A 79 5.89 18.99 9.76
CA ASN A 79 5.44 18.43 11.05
C ASN A 79 4.57 17.16 11.11
N GLU A 80 3.72 16.77 10.16
CA GLU A 80 2.88 15.56 10.38
C GLU A 80 2.70 14.75 9.11
N LEU A 81 3.21 13.51 9.13
CA LEU A 81 3.03 12.51 8.09
C LEU A 81 1.53 12.21 7.95
N ARG A 82 0.91 12.68 6.87
CA ARG A 82 -0.44 12.31 6.43
C ARG A 82 -0.38 11.69 5.05
#